data_AF-A0A821T5K5-F1
#
_entry.id   AF-A0A821T5K5-F1
#
_cell.length_a   1.000
_cell.length_b   1.000
_cell.length_c   1.000
_cell.angle_alpha   90.00
_cell.angle_beta   90.00
_cell.angle_gamma   90.00
#
_symmetry.space_group_name_H-M   'P 1'
#
loop_
_entity.id
_entity.type
_entity.pdbx_description
1 polymer ?
#
loop_
_entity_poly.entity_id
_entity_poly.type
_entity_poly.pdbx_seq_one_letter_code
_entity_poly.pdbx_strand_id
1 'polypeptide(L)' 'GATPIVRILRQVLHDKKQEIQKRKLLIVIATDGIPTDNNGQPNVQEFFQVLAHERVPIDRVPVTIMACTGEY' A
#
# COMPACT_ATOMS: atom_id res chain seq x y z
N GLY A 1 1.44 -15.60 -7.16
CA GLY A 1 1.24 -14.72 -8.33
C GLY A 1 1.92 -13.41 -8.08
N ALA A 2 2.14 -12.58 -9.11
CA ALA A 2 2.68 -11.23 -8.91
C ALA A 2 1.62 -10.34 -8.26
N THR A 3 1.96 -9.72 -7.14
CA THR A 3 1.09 -8.83 -6.36
C THR A 3 1.78 -7.48 -6.24
N PRO A 4 1.78 -6.63 -7.30
CA PRO A 4 2.56 -5.41 -7.38
C PRO A 4 1.96 -4.28 -6.54
N ILE A 5 1.83 -4.50 -5.23
CA ILE A 5 1.20 -3.62 -4.24
C ILE A 5 1.86 -2.24 -4.28
N VAL A 6 3.19 -2.19 -4.38
CA VAL A 6 3.94 -0.93 -4.45
C VAL A 6 3.46 -0.04 -5.60
N ARG A 7 3.34 -0.60 -6.81
CA ARG A 7 2.91 0.15 -8.00
C ARG A 7 1.49 0.70 -7.80
N ILE A 8 0.59 -0.14 -7.30
CA ILE A 8 -0.80 0.27 -7.05
C ILE A 8 -0.88 1.33 -5.96
N LEU A 9 -0.11 1.19 -4.88
CA LEU A 9 -0.11 2.12 -3.78
C LEU A 9 0.38 3.51 -4.23
N ARG A 10 1.46 3.58 -5.01
CA ARG A 10 1.94 4.83 -5.62
C ARG A 10 0.89 5.48 -6.51
N GLN A 11 0.21 4.70 -7.34
CA GLN A 11 -0.85 5.19 -8.20
C GLN A 11 -2.00 5.79 -7.38
N VAL A 12 -2.47 5.08 -6.33
CA VAL A 12 -3.54 5.58 -5.45
C VAL A 12 -3.14 6.88 -4.75
N LEU A 13 -1.92 6.96 -4.21
CA LEU A 13 -1.42 8.18 -3.56
C LEU A 13 -1.34 9.35 -4.54
N HIS A 14 -0.92 9.10 -5.79
CA HIS A 14 -0.88 10.10 -6.84
C HIS A 14 -2.29 10.59 -7.21
N ASP A 15 -3.19 9.67 -7.52
CA ASP A 15 -4.55 9.97 -8.00
C ASP A 15 -5.40 10.66 -6.91
N LYS A 16 -5.14 10.35 -5.65
CA LYS A 16 -5.86 10.94 -4.50
C LYS A 16 -5.14 12.12 -3.87
N LYS A 17 -4.03 12.60 -4.43
CA LYS A 17 -3.22 13.70 -3.85
C LYS A 17 -4.04 14.94 -3.48
N GLN A 18 -4.97 15.35 -4.34
CA GLN A 18 -5.84 16.51 -4.09
C GLN A 18 -6.87 16.23 -2.98
N GLU A 19 -7.38 15.00 -2.91
CA GLU A 19 -8.37 14.59 -1.91
C GLU A 19 -7.75 14.45 -0.52
N ILE A 20 -6.49 13.99 -0.45
CA ILE A 20 -5.71 13.92 0.79
C ILE A 20 -5.58 15.31 1.45
N GLN A 21 -5.56 16.39 0.68
CA GLN A 21 -5.54 17.76 1.23
C GLN A 21 -6.90 18.19 1.81
N LYS A 22 -8.01 17.63 1.31
CA LYS A 22 -9.38 18.00 1.72
C LYS A 22 -9.94 17.13 2.84
N ARG A 23 -9.63 15.83 2.84
CA ARG A 23 -10.08 14.84 3.84
C ARG A 23 -9.00 13.78 4.12
N LYS A 24 -9.23 12.89 5.09
CA LYS A 24 -8.34 11.75 5.34
C LYS A 24 -8.58 10.63 4.32
N LEU A 25 -7.53 9.92 3.94
CA LEU A 25 -7.58 8.75 3.06
C LEU A 25 -7.18 7.50 3.85
N LEU A 26 -8.13 6.62 4.15
CA LEU A 26 -7.83 5.32 4.74
C LEU A 26 -7.45 4.33 3.63
N ILE A 27 -6.30 3.67 3.79
CA ILE A 27 -5.87 2.57 2.91
C ILE A 27 -5.91 1.27 3.70
N VAL A 28 -6.67 0.29 3.21
CA VAL A 28 -6.73 -1.06 3.74
C VAL A 28 -6.08 -1.99 2.73
N ILE A 29 -4.99 -2.65 3.12
CA ILE A 29 -4.25 -3.57 2.26
C ILE A 29 -4.62 -4.98 2.67
N ALA A 30 -5.50 -5.62 1.89
CA ALA A 30 -5.85 -7.02 2.07
C ALA A 30 -4.90 -7.88 1.21
N THR A 31 -4.13 -8.77 1.84
CA THR A 31 -3.14 -9.62 1.15
C THR A 31 -3.04 -10.99 1.80
N ASP A 32 -2.96 -12.05 1.00
CA ASP A 32 -2.81 -13.45 1.41
C ASP A 32 -1.34 -13.86 1.61
N GLY A 33 -0.41 -12.99 1.23
CA GLY A 33 1.02 -13.27 1.31
C GLY A 33 1.91 -12.03 1.27
N ILE A 34 3.19 -12.28 1.03
CA ILE A 34 4.25 -11.26 1.01
C ILE A 34 4.08 -10.38 -0.24
N PRO A 35 4.18 -9.03 -0.12
CA PRO A 35 4.23 -8.14 -1.27
C PRO A 35 5.31 -8.57 -2.27
N THR A 36 4.95 -8.60 -3.55
CA THR A 36 5.89 -8.96 -4.63
C THR A 36 5.95 -7.86 -5.70
N ASP A 37 7.03 -7.87 -6.49
CA ASP A 37 7.17 -7.01 -7.66
C ASP A 37 6.39 -7.56 -8.87
N ASN A 38 6.55 -6.94 -10.03
CA ASN A 38 5.91 -7.39 -11.27
C ASN A 38 6.41 -8.77 -11.76
N ASN A 39 7.54 -9.24 -11.23
CA ASN A 39 8.15 -10.53 -11.57
C ASN A 39 7.84 -11.61 -10.50
N GLY A 40 7.05 -11.28 -9.47
CA GLY A 40 6.74 -12.19 -8.37
C GLY A 40 7.84 -12.33 -7.31
N GLN A 41 8.88 -11.49 -7.34
CA GLN A 41 9.93 -11.47 -6.32
C GLN A 41 9.51 -10.65 -5.09
N PRO A 42 9.85 -11.05 -3.86
CA PRO A 42 9.51 -10.28 -2.67
C PRO A 42 10.06 -8.84 -2.73
N ASN A 43 9.21 -7.84 -2.47
CA ASN A 43 9.59 -6.41 -2.52
C ASN A 43 9.27 -5.65 -1.22
N VAL A 44 9.39 -6.35 -0.09
CA VAL A 44 9.03 -5.85 1.24
C VAL A 44 9.70 -4.51 1.58
N GLN A 45 10.98 -4.35 1.23
CA GLN A 45 11.72 -3.12 1.52
C GLN A 45 11.15 -1.90 0.79
N GLU A 46 10.82 -2.05 -0.48
CA GLU A 46 10.21 -0.98 -1.28
C GLU A 46 8.81 -0.66 -0.76
N PHE A 47 8.04 -1.68 -0.40
CA PHE A 47 6.74 -1.51 0.24
C PHE A 47 6.84 -0.69 1.54
N PHE A 48 7.81 -0.99 2.41
CA PHE A 48 8.07 -0.18 3.60
C PHE A 48 8.47 1.26 3.27
N GLN A 49 9.28 1.49 2.23
CA GLN A 49 9.67 2.84 1.82
C GLN A 49 8.46 3.69 1.42
N VAL A 50 7.53 3.13 0.64
CA VAL A 50 6.28 3.82 0.26
C VAL A 50 5.46 4.16 1.50
N LEU A 51 5.29 3.19 2.41
CA LEU A 51 4.54 3.41 3.65
C LEU A 51 5.23 4.43 4.57
N ALA A 52 6.55 4.49 4.64
CA ALA A 52 7.23 5.41 5.54
C ALA A 52 7.33 6.84 4.99
N HIS A 53 7.53 7.00 3.68
CA HIS A 53 7.96 8.28 3.11
C HIS A 53 7.04 8.86 2.04
N GLU A 54 6.22 8.06 1.36
CA GLU A 54 5.43 8.53 0.22
C GLU A 54 3.98 8.90 0.60
N ARG A 55 3.53 8.50 1.80
CA ARG A 55 2.22 8.87 2.35
C ARG A 55 2.24 10.27 2.93
N VAL A 56 2.09 11.29 2.09
CA VAL A 56 2.21 12.70 2.51
C VAL A 56 0.88 13.45 2.45
N PRO A 57 0.46 14.14 3.53
CA PRO A 57 1.05 14.12 4.87
C PRO A 57 0.64 12.85 5.65
N ILE A 58 1.56 12.34 6.47
CA ILE A 58 1.50 10.97 7.05
C ILE A 58 0.32 10.74 7.99
N ASP A 59 -0.11 11.79 8.69
CA ASP A 59 -1.23 11.82 9.63
C ASP A 59 -2.60 11.78 8.93
N ARG A 60 -2.63 12.06 7.61
CA ARG A 60 -3.85 12.08 6.80
C ARG A 60 -4.09 10.83 5.99
N VAL A 61 -3.11 9.93 5.93
CA VAL A 61 -3.19 8.69 5.15
C VAL A 61 -2.93 7.47 6.04
N PRO A 62 -3.82 7.16 7.01
CA PRO A 62 -3.67 5.95 7.80
C PRO A 62 -3.71 4.71 6.90
N VAL A 63 -2.83 3.74 7.19
CA VAL A 63 -2.76 2.46 6.48
C VAL A 63 -2.85 1.33 7.47
N THR A 64 -3.65 0.32 7.14
CA THR A 64 -3.70 -0.95 7.87
C THR A 64 -3.55 -2.11 6.90
N ILE A 65 -2.92 -3.19 7.35
CA ILE A 65 -2.70 -4.41 6.58
C ILE A 65 -3.56 -5.51 7.20
N MET A 66 -4.39 -6.12 6.38
CA MET A 66 -5.22 -7.27 6.72
C MET A 66 -4.64 -8.50 6.03
N ALA A 67 -4.10 -9.41 6.83
CA ALA A 67 -3.66 -10.71 6.34
C ALA A 67 -4.89 -11.56 6.00
N CYS A 68 -5.01 -11.97 4.74
CA CYS A 68 -6.06 -12.84 4.23
C CYS A 68 -5.57 -14.28 4.20
N THR A 69 -5.15 -14.78 5.36
CA THR A 69 -4.78 -16.19 5.54
C THR A 69 -6.07 -16.99 5.80
N GLY A 70 -6.33 -18.01 4.99
CA GLY A 70 -7.41 -18.95 5.29
C GLY A 70 -7.01 -19.88 6.43
N GLU A 71 -7.86 -19.99 7.47
CA GLU A 71 -7.92 -21.19 8.29
C GLU A 71 -8.87 -22.15 7.59
N TYR A 72 -8.34 -23.27 7.08
CA TYR A 72 -9.11 -24.47 6.76
C TYR A 72 -8.68 -25.58 7.72
#